data_AF-F6TBJ3-F1
#
_entry.id   AF-F6TBJ3-F1
#
_cell.length_a   1.000
_cell.length_b   1.000
_cell.length_c   1.000
_cell.angle_alpha   90.00
_cell.angle_beta   90.00
_cell.angle_gamma   90.00
#
_symmetry.space_group_name_H-M   'P 1'
#
loop_
_entity.id
_entity.type
_entity.pdbx_description
1 polymer ?
#
loop_
_entity_poly.entity_id
_entity_poly.type
_entity_poly.pdbx_seq_one_letter_code
_entity_poly.pdbx_strand_id
1 'polypeptide(L)'
;IDAMLENQTPEHFQVVNKAKSTGTQNLDRVTRDRCPELDHFVTFSSVSCGRGNAGQTNYGFANSTMERICEQRHHDGLPGLAVQWGAVGDVGIILESMGTNETVIGGTLPQRIASCLEVLDHFLNESHPVMASMVLAEKKSAAHGDGEAQRDLVQAIAHILGIRDLSLVNPDNTLADLGLDSLMGVEVRQTLEREHDLVMAMRDIRQLTIRKLQELSSSSGSPTSREESPSQQAGLDLGTLLVNPEGPTLTLLNAVESTERPLFLVHAIEGSITVFHNLAAKLSIPTYGLQCTRAAPLDSIQSLASYYIDCIKQVQPEGPYRIAGYSFGACIAFEMCSQLQAHQTPAHSHHSLFLFDGSHAYVLAYTQSYRAKLTPGCEAEAETEAMYVFMQQFTDADYNKVLETLLPLENLEARVSATVDLIAQDHRGIDRHELGFAAFAFYHKLRAAELYTPKIKYHGNVTLLRAKTGNEYGQGLGRDYNLSEVCDGKVSVHVIEGDHRTLLEGSGLESIVGIIHGSLAEPRVSVREG
;
A
#
# COMPACT_ATOMS: atom_id res chain seq x y z
N ILE A 1 -22.37 -22.71 -13.55
CA ILE A 1 -21.88 -21.48 -14.22
C ILE A 1 -21.07 -20.76 -13.18
N ASP A 2 -19.87 -20.33 -13.55
CA ASP A 2 -18.97 -19.64 -12.64
C ASP A 2 -19.49 -18.21 -12.41
N ALA A 3 -19.54 -17.80 -11.15
CA ALA A 3 -20.05 -16.52 -10.72
C ALA A 3 -19.58 -16.24 -9.28
N MET A 4 -19.43 -14.96 -8.94
CA MET A 4 -19.14 -14.54 -7.56
C MET A 4 -20.21 -15.05 -6.60
N LEU A 5 -19.86 -15.25 -5.33
CA LEU A 5 -20.71 -15.94 -4.36
C LEU A 5 -22.07 -15.25 -4.20
N GLU A 6 -22.09 -13.91 -4.19
CA GLU A 6 -23.31 -13.09 -4.13
C GLU A 6 -24.25 -13.27 -5.33
N ASN A 7 -23.72 -13.75 -6.46
CA ASN A 7 -24.44 -13.97 -7.72
C ASN A 7 -24.72 -15.47 -7.97
N GLN A 8 -24.37 -16.35 -7.02
CA GLN A 8 -24.71 -17.77 -7.11
C GLN A 8 -26.16 -18.01 -6.69
N THR A 9 -26.78 -19.01 -7.33
CA THR A 9 -28.12 -19.48 -6.96
C THR A 9 -28.09 -20.98 -6.65
N PRO A 10 -29.07 -21.50 -5.88
CA PRO A 10 -29.21 -22.94 -5.67
C PRO A 10 -29.24 -23.73 -6.98
N GLU A 11 -29.86 -23.20 -8.04
CA GLU A 11 -29.93 -23.81 -9.37
C GLU A 11 -28.54 -23.90 -10.02
N HIS A 12 -27.70 -22.87 -9.90
CA HIS A 12 -26.33 -22.90 -10.41
C HIS A 12 -25.50 -23.99 -9.72
N PHE A 13 -25.64 -24.13 -8.40
CA PHE A 13 -25.02 -25.23 -7.67
C PHE A 13 -25.53 -26.59 -8.15
N GLN A 14 -26.85 -26.76 -8.27
CA GLN A 14 -27.43 -28.02 -8.74
C GLN A 14 -26.91 -28.40 -10.13
N VAL A 15 -26.88 -27.46 -11.07
CA VAL A 15 -26.42 -27.70 -12.44
C VAL A 15 -24.96 -28.16 -12.47
N VAL A 16 -24.06 -27.48 -11.76
CA VAL A 16 -22.63 -27.83 -11.73
C VAL A 16 -22.40 -29.16 -11.00
N ASN A 17 -23.17 -29.44 -9.95
CA ASN A 17 -23.02 -30.66 -9.15
C ASN A 17 -23.52 -31.93 -9.84
N LYS A 18 -24.42 -31.84 -10.83
CA LYS A 18 -24.98 -33.03 -11.52
C LYS A 18 -23.91 -34.01 -12.01
N ALA A 19 -22.87 -33.50 -12.66
CA ALA A 19 -21.85 -34.35 -13.26
C ALA A 19 -20.86 -34.89 -12.21
N LYS A 20 -20.24 -33.99 -11.43
CA LYS A 20 -19.13 -34.34 -10.53
C LYS A 20 -19.60 -34.92 -9.21
N SER A 21 -20.60 -34.32 -8.57
CA SER A 21 -21.11 -34.79 -7.28
C SER A 21 -22.08 -35.95 -7.45
N THR A 22 -23.22 -35.72 -8.10
CA THR A 22 -24.27 -36.76 -8.27
C THR A 22 -23.78 -37.94 -9.12
N GLY A 23 -22.99 -37.68 -10.17
CA GLY A 23 -22.38 -38.73 -10.98
C GLY A 23 -21.47 -39.65 -10.16
N THR A 24 -20.55 -39.07 -9.40
CA THR A 24 -19.61 -39.83 -8.56
C THR A 24 -20.30 -40.59 -7.44
N GLN A 25 -21.32 -40.00 -6.79
CA GLN A 25 -22.14 -40.71 -5.78
C GLN A 25 -22.83 -41.95 -6.38
N ASN A 26 -23.35 -41.84 -7.60
CA ASN A 26 -23.98 -42.97 -8.27
C ASN A 26 -22.96 -44.05 -8.65
N LEU A 27 -21.79 -43.66 -9.16
CA LEU A 27 -20.70 -44.58 -9.48
C LEU A 27 -20.19 -45.30 -8.23
N ASP A 28 -19.97 -44.57 -7.13
CA ASP A 28 -19.57 -45.15 -5.85
C ASP A 28 -20.57 -46.21 -5.38
N ARG A 29 -21.87 -45.86 -5.35
CA ARG A 29 -22.93 -46.78 -4.96
C ARG A 29 -22.99 -48.03 -5.85
N VAL A 30 -22.94 -47.88 -7.17
CA VAL A 30 -23.05 -49.00 -8.11
C VAL A 30 -21.82 -49.89 -8.06
N THR A 31 -20.62 -49.31 -7.98
CA THR A 31 -19.38 -50.11 -7.91
C THR A 31 -19.29 -50.91 -6.61
N ARG A 32 -19.75 -50.35 -5.47
CA ARG A 32 -19.84 -51.10 -4.21
C ARG A 32 -20.75 -52.33 -4.30
N ASP A 33 -21.88 -52.23 -5.00
CA ASP A 33 -22.85 -53.33 -5.15
C ASP A 33 -22.46 -54.33 -6.24
N ARG A 34 -21.98 -53.85 -7.40
CA ARG A 34 -21.84 -54.64 -8.62
C ARG A 34 -20.41 -55.00 -9.00
N CYS A 35 -19.42 -54.30 -8.44
CA CYS A 35 -18.01 -54.46 -8.78
C CYS A 35 -17.14 -54.48 -7.49
N PRO A 36 -17.33 -55.45 -6.59
CA PRO A 36 -16.63 -55.47 -5.29
C PRO A 36 -15.11 -55.67 -5.42
N GLU A 37 -14.64 -56.24 -6.53
CA GLU A 37 -13.21 -56.46 -6.84
C GLU A 37 -12.67 -55.40 -7.81
N LEU A 38 -13.21 -54.18 -7.78
CA LEU A 38 -12.70 -53.08 -8.62
C LEU A 38 -11.24 -52.77 -8.26
N ASP A 39 -10.34 -52.78 -9.24
CA ASP A 39 -8.92 -52.47 -8.99
C ASP A 39 -8.67 -50.98 -8.67
N HIS A 40 -9.33 -50.08 -9.42
CA HIS A 40 -9.16 -48.64 -9.28
C HIS A 40 -10.48 -47.89 -9.40
N PHE A 41 -10.70 -46.93 -8.50
CA PHE A 41 -11.76 -45.93 -8.60
C PHE A 41 -11.10 -44.55 -8.65
N VAL A 42 -10.98 -43.97 -9.85
CA VAL A 42 -10.27 -42.70 -10.06
C VAL A 42 -11.21 -41.61 -10.52
N THR A 43 -11.17 -40.46 -9.86
CA THR A 43 -11.94 -39.27 -10.22
C THR A 43 -11.01 -38.09 -10.48
N PHE A 44 -11.36 -37.26 -11.46
CA PHE A 44 -10.59 -36.07 -11.81
C PHE A 44 -11.22 -34.83 -11.21
N SER A 45 -10.65 -34.40 -10.09
CA SER A 45 -10.90 -33.17 -9.37
C SER A 45 -10.07 -32.01 -9.96
N SER A 46 -10.05 -30.87 -9.28
CA SER A 46 -9.34 -29.66 -9.68
C SER A 46 -8.60 -29.06 -8.50
N VAL A 47 -7.43 -28.47 -8.76
CA VAL A 47 -6.66 -27.70 -7.76
C VAL A 47 -7.43 -26.52 -7.17
N SER A 48 -8.51 -26.07 -7.83
CA SER A 48 -9.44 -25.07 -7.30
C SER A 48 -10.11 -25.49 -5.98
N CYS A 49 -10.16 -26.78 -5.64
CA CYS A 49 -10.72 -27.25 -4.37
C CYS A 49 -9.85 -26.86 -3.17
N GLY A 50 -8.53 -26.98 -3.32
CA GLY A 50 -7.57 -26.68 -2.24
C GLY A 50 -7.08 -25.24 -2.25
N ARG A 51 -6.86 -24.66 -3.44
CA ARG A 51 -6.34 -23.29 -3.60
C ARG A 51 -7.43 -22.22 -3.71
N GLY A 52 -8.66 -22.62 -4.04
CA GLY A 52 -9.72 -21.69 -4.43
C GLY A 52 -9.49 -21.10 -5.82
N ASN A 53 -10.58 -20.67 -6.47
CA ASN A 53 -10.53 -19.79 -7.63
C ASN A 53 -11.73 -18.84 -7.59
N ALA A 54 -11.51 -17.58 -7.96
CA ALA A 54 -12.56 -16.55 -7.91
C ALA A 54 -13.71 -16.91 -8.83
N GLY A 55 -14.95 -16.72 -8.36
CA GLY A 55 -16.15 -17.11 -9.11
C GLY A 55 -16.42 -18.62 -9.21
N GLN A 56 -15.53 -19.48 -8.72
CA GLN A 56 -15.64 -20.93 -8.87
C GLN A 56 -16.03 -21.67 -7.58
N THR A 57 -16.78 -21.02 -6.69
CA THR A 57 -17.19 -21.66 -5.41
C THR A 57 -18.04 -22.92 -5.63
N ASN A 58 -19.00 -22.87 -6.56
CA ASN A 58 -19.85 -24.02 -6.90
C ASN A 58 -19.06 -25.14 -7.60
N TYR A 59 -18.07 -24.79 -8.41
CA TYR A 59 -17.17 -25.72 -9.09
C TYR A 59 -16.21 -26.40 -8.10
N GLY A 60 -15.59 -25.64 -7.20
CA GLY A 60 -14.76 -26.16 -6.12
C GLY A 60 -15.55 -27.11 -5.21
N PHE A 61 -16.78 -26.74 -4.83
CA PHE A 61 -17.68 -27.60 -4.06
C PHE A 61 -17.97 -28.93 -4.78
N ALA A 62 -18.32 -28.87 -6.08
CA ALA A 62 -18.65 -30.05 -6.86
C ALA A 62 -17.46 -31.01 -7.01
N ASN A 63 -16.26 -30.47 -7.19
CA ASN A 63 -15.03 -31.27 -7.28
C ASN A 63 -14.59 -31.81 -5.92
N SER A 64 -14.65 -31.01 -4.86
CA SER A 64 -14.33 -31.46 -3.50
C SER A 64 -15.27 -32.57 -3.01
N THR A 65 -16.52 -32.60 -3.49
CA THR A 65 -17.42 -33.72 -3.19
C THR A 65 -16.85 -35.07 -3.67
N MET A 66 -16.18 -35.12 -4.82
CA MET A 66 -15.54 -36.35 -5.30
C MET A 66 -14.37 -36.78 -4.41
N GLU A 67 -13.61 -35.80 -3.91
CA GLU A 67 -12.51 -36.03 -2.97
C GLU A 67 -13.01 -36.67 -1.68
N ARG A 68 -14.09 -36.13 -1.10
CA ARG A 68 -14.69 -36.70 0.12
C ARG A 68 -15.21 -38.12 -0.11
N ILE A 69 -15.75 -38.43 -1.30
CA ILE A 69 -16.17 -39.79 -1.65
C ILE A 69 -14.96 -40.72 -1.74
N CYS A 70 -13.85 -40.29 -2.35
CA CYS A 70 -12.63 -41.11 -2.43
C CYS A 70 -11.99 -41.33 -1.06
N GLU A 71 -11.98 -40.32 -0.19
CA GLU A 71 -11.56 -40.45 1.21
C GLU A 71 -12.42 -41.46 1.98
N GLN A 72 -13.75 -41.39 1.82
CA GLN A 72 -14.65 -42.34 2.47
C GLN A 72 -14.46 -43.76 1.94
N ARG A 73 -14.27 -43.94 0.62
CA ARG A 73 -13.94 -45.25 0.04
C ARG A 73 -12.67 -45.81 0.65
N HIS A 74 -11.62 -44.98 0.75
CA HIS A 74 -10.36 -45.39 1.35
C HIS A 74 -10.52 -45.77 2.84
N HIS A 75 -11.31 -45.00 3.61
CA HIS A 75 -11.66 -45.33 4.99
C HIS A 75 -12.37 -46.68 5.11
N ASP A 76 -13.23 -47.01 4.15
CA ASP A 76 -13.96 -48.28 4.09
C ASP A 76 -13.11 -49.44 3.53
N GLY A 77 -11.82 -49.23 3.24
CA GLY A 77 -10.91 -50.23 2.68
C GLY A 77 -11.12 -50.50 1.19
N LEU A 78 -11.79 -49.59 0.47
CA LEU A 78 -12.04 -49.67 -0.97
C LEU A 78 -11.09 -48.74 -1.74
N PRO A 79 -10.76 -49.06 -3.00
CA PRO A 79 -9.95 -48.16 -3.82
C PRO A 79 -10.70 -46.87 -4.10
N GLY A 80 -9.99 -45.75 -4.03
CA GLY A 80 -10.52 -44.40 -4.24
C GLY A 80 -9.37 -43.41 -4.37
N LEU A 81 -9.29 -42.74 -5.52
CA LEU A 81 -8.30 -41.71 -5.82
C LEU A 81 -8.99 -40.51 -6.48
N ALA A 82 -8.88 -39.34 -5.90
CA ALA A 82 -9.25 -38.07 -6.51
C ALA A 82 -7.98 -37.28 -6.88
N VAL A 83 -7.82 -36.96 -8.16
CA VAL A 83 -6.67 -36.18 -8.64
C VAL A 83 -7.07 -34.74 -8.88
N GLN A 84 -6.48 -33.81 -8.14
CA GLN A 84 -6.60 -32.37 -8.32
C GLN A 84 -5.68 -31.93 -9.47
N TRP A 85 -6.25 -31.79 -10.67
CA TRP A 85 -5.50 -31.30 -11.82
C TRP A 85 -5.43 -29.77 -11.86
N GLY A 86 -4.26 -29.25 -12.20
CA GLY A 86 -4.07 -27.88 -12.67
C GLY A 86 -4.66 -27.66 -14.07
N ALA A 87 -4.35 -26.50 -14.66
CA ALA A 87 -4.65 -26.22 -16.06
C ALA A 87 -4.06 -27.33 -16.96
N VAL A 88 -4.82 -27.78 -17.98
CA VAL A 88 -4.35 -28.77 -18.97
C VAL A 88 -4.28 -28.09 -20.32
N GLY A 89 -3.13 -28.16 -20.98
CA GLY A 89 -2.84 -27.36 -22.18
C GLY A 89 -3.34 -27.97 -23.48
N ASP A 90 -3.32 -29.29 -23.61
CA ASP A 90 -3.50 -29.93 -24.93
C ASP A 90 -4.97 -30.17 -25.31
N VAL A 91 -5.94 -29.91 -24.41
CA VAL A 91 -7.38 -30.15 -24.61
C VAL A 91 -8.26 -29.22 -23.78
N GLY A 92 -9.52 -29.03 -24.18
CA GLY A 92 -10.54 -28.33 -23.41
C GLY A 92 -10.54 -26.80 -23.62
N ILE A 93 -11.25 -26.10 -22.72
CA ILE A 93 -11.51 -24.65 -22.85
C ILE A 93 -10.22 -23.86 -23.04
N ILE A 94 -9.14 -24.23 -22.35
CA ILE A 94 -7.85 -23.51 -22.40
C ILE A 94 -7.22 -23.55 -23.80
N LEU A 95 -7.22 -24.70 -24.47
CA LEU A 95 -6.73 -24.81 -25.86
C LEU A 95 -7.64 -24.04 -26.83
N GLU A 96 -8.96 -24.12 -26.63
CA GLU A 96 -9.97 -23.51 -27.50
C GLU A 96 -10.04 -21.99 -27.38
N SER A 97 -9.75 -21.43 -26.20
CA SER A 97 -9.74 -20.00 -25.97
C SER A 97 -8.34 -19.38 -26.07
N MET A 98 -7.26 -20.03 -25.63
CA MET A 98 -5.95 -19.40 -25.35
C MET A 98 -4.81 -19.71 -26.33
N GLY A 99 -4.94 -20.71 -27.19
CA GLY A 99 -4.04 -20.94 -28.33
C GLY A 99 -2.57 -21.30 -28.04
N THR A 100 -2.05 -21.10 -26.82
CA THR A 100 -0.66 -21.43 -26.45
C THR A 100 -0.57 -22.14 -25.09
N ASN A 101 0.42 -23.04 -24.96
CA ASN A 101 0.71 -23.80 -23.74
C ASN A 101 1.54 -22.99 -22.71
N GLU A 102 1.66 -21.68 -22.89
CA GLU A 102 2.55 -20.80 -22.10
C GLU A 102 1.79 -19.82 -21.20
N THR A 103 0.47 -19.70 -21.37
CA THR A 103 -0.37 -18.78 -20.57
C THR A 103 -0.54 -19.29 -19.15
N VAL A 104 -0.08 -18.52 -18.16
CA VAL A 104 -0.18 -18.89 -16.75
C VAL A 104 -1.59 -18.64 -16.21
N ILE A 105 -2.26 -19.68 -15.72
CA ILE A 105 -3.63 -19.65 -15.18
C ILE A 105 -3.58 -19.98 -13.68
N GLY A 106 -4.03 -19.06 -12.82
CA GLY A 106 -4.05 -19.28 -11.37
C GLY A 106 -2.67 -19.60 -10.75
N GLY A 107 -1.57 -19.11 -11.35
CA GLY A 107 -0.20 -19.41 -10.92
C GLY A 107 0.35 -20.76 -11.40
N THR A 108 -0.38 -21.45 -12.27
CA THR A 108 0.02 -22.72 -12.87
C THR A 108 0.15 -22.59 -14.39
N LEU A 109 1.13 -23.29 -14.97
CA LEU A 109 1.21 -23.47 -16.41
C LEU A 109 0.31 -24.63 -16.86
N PRO A 110 -0.24 -24.57 -18.07
CA PRO A 110 -1.00 -25.68 -18.63
C PRO A 110 -0.11 -26.93 -18.74
N GLN A 111 -0.44 -27.96 -17.97
CA GLN A 111 0.23 -29.24 -17.99
C GLN A 111 -0.13 -29.98 -19.28
N ARG A 112 0.87 -30.54 -19.97
CA ARG A 112 0.65 -31.36 -21.16
C ARG A 112 0.04 -32.71 -20.77
N ILE A 113 -0.82 -33.27 -21.63
CA ILE A 113 -1.49 -34.55 -21.40
C ILE A 113 -0.49 -35.68 -21.18
N ALA A 114 0.62 -35.69 -21.92
CA ALA A 114 1.69 -36.69 -21.71
C ALA A 114 2.22 -36.66 -20.27
N SER A 115 2.44 -35.47 -19.72
CA SER A 115 2.86 -35.29 -18.32
C SER A 115 1.75 -35.68 -17.34
N CYS A 116 0.48 -35.37 -17.63
CA CYS A 116 -0.64 -35.81 -16.78
C CYS A 116 -0.72 -37.35 -16.71
N LEU A 117 -0.49 -38.05 -17.83
CA LEU A 117 -0.51 -39.51 -17.86
C LEU A 117 0.67 -40.13 -17.11
N GLU A 118 1.87 -39.55 -17.20
CA GLU A 118 3.03 -39.97 -16.41
C GLU A 118 2.79 -39.80 -14.89
N VAL A 119 2.20 -38.66 -14.49
CA VAL A 119 1.87 -38.42 -13.09
C VAL A 119 0.75 -39.34 -12.61
N LEU A 120 -0.24 -39.64 -13.47
CA LEU A 120 -1.30 -40.58 -13.13
C LEU A 120 -0.75 -41.98 -12.86
N ASP A 121 0.23 -42.46 -13.64
CA ASP A 121 0.89 -43.74 -13.40
C ASP A 121 1.55 -43.77 -12.00
N HIS A 122 2.23 -42.69 -11.61
CA HIS A 122 2.79 -42.57 -10.27
C HIS A 122 1.69 -42.57 -9.19
N PHE A 123 0.63 -41.79 -9.39
CA PHE A 123 -0.45 -41.64 -8.43
C PHE A 123 -1.26 -42.93 -8.20
N LEU A 124 -1.39 -43.78 -9.20
CA LEU A 124 -2.06 -45.08 -9.05
C LEU A 124 -1.33 -46.04 -8.09
N ASN A 125 -0.05 -45.78 -7.80
CA ASN A 125 0.78 -46.58 -6.91
C ASN A 125 0.86 -46.02 -5.47
N GLU A 126 0.25 -44.88 -5.22
CA GLU A 126 0.26 -44.22 -3.91
C GLU A 126 -0.99 -44.57 -3.08
N SER A 127 -0.85 -44.55 -1.75
CA SER A 127 -1.95 -44.88 -0.83
C SER A 127 -2.84 -43.69 -0.46
N HIS A 128 -2.55 -42.49 -0.98
CA HIS A 128 -3.28 -41.28 -0.61
C HIS A 128 -4.57 -41.11 -1.43
N PRO A 129 -5.73 -40.87 -0.80
CA PRO A 129 -7.02 -40.80 -1.50
C PRO A 129 -7.21 -39.50 -2.32
N VAL A 130 -6.41 -38.46 -2.05
CA VAL A 130 -6.45 -37.17 -2.76
C VAL A 130 -5.03 -36.73 -3.04
N MET A 131 -4.71 -36.46 -4.31
CA MET A 131 -3.40 -35.98 -4.73
C MET A 131 -3.51 -34.87 -5.77
N ALA A 132 -2.50 -34.01 -5.87
CA ALA A 132 -2.53 -32.85 -6.74
C ALA A 132 -1.36 -32.86 -7.73
N SER A 133 -1.65 -32.53 -8.99
CA SER A 133 -0.66 -32.33 -10.04
C SER A 133 -0.89 -31.01 -10.74
N MET A 134 0.15 -30.19 -10.78
CA MET A 134 0.14 -28.91 -11.45
C MET A 134 1.57 -28.49 -11.76
N VAL A 135 1.74 -27.79 -12.89
CA VAL A 135 3.02 -27.18 -13.24
C VAL A 135 3.03 -25.78 -12.62
N LEU A 136 3.94 -25.51 -11.71
CA LEU A 136 4.12 -24.17 -11.18
C LEU A 136 4.76 -23.30 -12.26
N ALA A 137 4.24 -22.09 -12.46
CA ALA A 137 4.95 -21.09 -13.25
C ALA A 137 6.20 -20.66 -12.46
N GLU A 138 7.39 -20.91 -12.99
CA GLU A 138 8.62 -20.37 -12.39
C GLU A 138 8.59 -18.84 -12.46
N LYS A 139 9.02 -18.18 -11.37
CA LYS A 139 9.26 -16.73 -11.35
C LYS A 139 10.45 -16.45 -12.27
N LYS A 140 10.21 -16.22 -13.57
CA LYS A 140 11.27 -15.90 -14.53
C LYS A 140 12.05 -14.70 -14.00
N SER A 141 13.31 -14.95 -13.63
CA SER A 141 14.26 -13.89 -13.28
C SER A 141 14.49 -13.04 -14.53
N ALA A 142 14.47 -11.72 -14.36
CA ALA A 142 14.61 -10.70 -15.39
C ALA A 142 15.84 -10.93 -16.30
N ALA A 143 15.62 -11.61 -17.43
CA ALA A 143 16.66 -11.83 -18.43
C ALA A 143 16.08 -12.08 -19.84
N HIS A 144 15.03 -11.37 -20.27
CA HIS A 144 14.62 -11.32 -21.69
C HIS A 144 14.24 -9.87 -22.03
N GLY A 145 14.67 -9.40 -23.20
CA GLY A 145 14.77 -7.97 -23.54
C GLY A 145 13.43 -7.21 -23.59
N ASP A 146 13.52 -5.91 -23.31
CA ASP A 146 12.43 -4.93 -23.13
C ASP A 146 11.34 -4.89 -24.23
N GLY A 147 11.58 -5.47 -25.40
CA GLY A 147 10.61 -5.49 -26.51
C GLY A 147 9.60 -6.65 -26.48
N GLU A 148 9.90 -7.77 -25.80
CA GLU A 148 9.01 -8.93 -25.71
C GLU A 148 8.05 -8.83 -24.51
N ALA A 149 8.53 -8.33 -23.37
CA ALA A 149 7.71 -8.11 -22.17
C ALA A 149 6.56 -7.10 -22.39
N GLN A 150 6.78 -6.11 -23.26
CA GLN A 150 5.77 -5.12 -23.62
C GLN A 150 4.60 -5.71 -24.43
N ARG A 151 4.88 -6.72 -25.26
CA ARG A 151 3.85 -7.41 -26.03
C ARG A 151 3.09 -8.41 -25.16
N ASP A 152 3.77 -9.05 -24.21
CA ASP A 152 3.21 -10.12 -23.38
C ASP A 152 2.01 -9.67 -22.53
N LEU A 153 2.13 -8.56 -21.79
CA LEU A 153 1.04 -8.04 -20.94
C LEU A 153 -0.20 -7.62 -21.71
N VAL A 154 0.02 -6.85 -22.79
CA VAL A 154 -1.07 -6.33 -23.61
C VAL A 154 -1.77 -7.48 -24.31
N GLN A 155 -1.02 -8.49 -24.76
CA GLN A 155 -1.57 -9.71 -25.34
C GLN A 155 -2.36 -10.53 -24.31
N ALA A 156 -1.85 -10.70 -23.09
CA ALA A 156 -2.51 -11.43 -22.02
C ALA A 156 -3.84 -10.79 -21.61
N ILE A 157 -3.89 -9.46 -21.47
CA ILE A 157 -5.12 -8.75 -21.12
C ILE A 157 -6.09 -8.69 -22.30
N ALA A 158 -5.60 -8.51 -23.53
CA ALA A 158 -6.43 -8.61 -24.73
C ALA A 158 -7.08 -9.99 -24.85
N HIS A 159 -6.34 -11.02 -24.47
CA HIS A 159 -6.80 -12.39 -24.48
C HIS A 159 -7.90 -12.66 -23.44
N ILE A 160 -7.77 -12.14 -22.20
CA ILE A 160 -8.83 -12.18 -21.17
C ILE A 160 -10.11 -11.49 -21.68
N LEU A 161 -9.96 -10.38 -22.41
CA LEU A 161 -11.08 -9.65 -23.02
C LEU A 161 -11.63 -10.31 -24.31
N GLY A 162 -11.05 -11.43 -24.77
CA GLY A 162 -11.46 -12.11 -25.99
C GLY A 162 -11.14 -11.36 -27.30
N ILE A 163 -10.24 -10.38 -27.23
CA ILE A 163 -9.80 -9.56 -28.37
C ILE A 163 -8.74 -10.33 -29.16
N ARG A 164 -9.05 -10.72 -30.39
CA ARG A 164 -8.15 -11.50 -31.27
C ARG A 164 -7.17 -10.64 -32.07
N ASP A 165 -7.52 -9.38 -32.33
CA ASP A 165 -6.69 -8.45 -33.09
C ASP A 165 -6.74 -7.06 -32.45
N LEU A 166 -5.62 -6.69 -31.83
CA LEU A 166 -5.42 -5.40 -31.14
C LEU A 166 -5.37 -4.21 -32.10
N SER A 167 -5.11 -4.43 -33.40
CA SER A 167 -5.01 -3.35 -34.38
C SER A 167 -6.37 -2.71 -34.73
N LEU A 168 -7.46 -3.42 -34.45
CA LEU A 168 -8.84 -2.99 -34.70
C LEU A 168 -9.48 -2.28 -33.50
N VAL A 169 -8.77 -2.20 -32.37
CA VAL A 169 -9.29 -1.65 -31.12
C VAL A 169 -8.70 -0.26 -30.89
N ASN A 170 -9.56 0.70 -30.52
CA ASN A 170 -9.09 2.04 -30.15
C ASN A 170 -8.30 1.95 -28.83
N PRO A 171 -7.01 2.33 -28.81
CA PRO A 171 -6.16 2.16 -27.63
C PRO A 171 -6.55 3.06 -26.46
N ASP A 172 -7.42 4.05 -26.67
CA ASP A 172 -7.91 4.97 -25.65
C ASP A 172 -9.22 4.49 -24.98
N ASN A 173 -9.84 3.42 -25.47
CA ASN A 173 -11.01 2.83 -24.82
C ASN A 173 -10.60 2.16 -23.51
N THR A 174 -11.43 2.28 -22.47
CA THR A 174 -11.18 1.62 -21.20
C THR A 174 -11.45 0.11 -21.30
N LEU A 175 -10.86 -0.71 -20.44
CA LEU A 175 -11.15 -2.14 -20.41
C LEU A 175 -12.64 -2.38 -20.13
N ALA A 176 -13.29 -1.54 -19.32
CA ALA A 176 -14.74 -1.57 -19.13
C ALA A 176 -15.52 -1.34 -20.44
N ASP A 177 -15.09 -0.41 -21.28
CA ASP A 177 -15.71 -0.16 -22.60
C ASP A 177 -15.44 -1.30 -23.59
N LEU A 178 -14.37 -2.06 -23.37
CA LEU A 178 -14.00 -3.24 -24.15
C LEU A 178 -14.66 -4.54 -23.64
N GLY A 179 -15.56 -4.44 -22.65
CA GLY A 179 -16.38 -5.57 -22.19
C GLY A 179 -15.86 -6.25 -20.92
N LEU A 180 -14.97 -5.62 -20.15
CA LEU A 180 -14.51 -6.16 -18.87
C LEU A 180 -15.66 -6.30 -17.86
N ASP A 181 -16.02 -7.54 -17.55
CA ASP A 181 -17.00 -7.87 -16.52
C ASP A 181 -16.35 -8.09 -15.15
N SER A 182 -17.18 -8.39 -14.13
CA SER A 182 -16.73 -8.59 -12.75
C SER A 182 -15.77 -9.77 -12.57
N LEU A 183 -15.79 -10.78 -13.45
CA LEU A 183 -14.95 -11.98 -13.36
C LEU A 183 -13.65 -11.78 -14.14
N MET A 184 -13.74 -11.26 -15.37
CA MET A 184 -12.58 -10.85 -16.18
C MET A 184 -11.75 -9.79 -15.45
N GLY A 185 -12.38 -8.86 -14.74
CA GLY A 185 -11.66 -7.86 -13.95
C GLY A 185 -10.78 -8.46 -12.84
N VAL A 186 -11.19 -9.58 -12.25
CA VAL A 186 -10.39 -10.28 -11.25
C VAL A 186 -9.23 -11.02 -11.91
N GLU A 187 -9.44 -11.59 -13.10
CA GLU A 187 -8.36 -12.21 -13.89
C GLU A 187 -7.32 -11.17 -14.31
N VAL A 188 -7.75 -10.01 -14.83
CA VAL A 188 -6.85 -8.90 -15.17
C VAL A 188 -6.07 -8.42 -13.94
N ARG A 189 -6.73 -8.31 -12.77
CA ARG A 189 -6.06 -7.98 -11.50
C ARG A 189 -4.94 -8.97 -11.18
N GLN A 190 -5.26 -10.26 -11.23
CA GLN A 190 -4.30 -11.32 -10.90
C GLN A 190 -3.14 -11.35 -11.89
N THR A 191 -3.39 -11.12 -13.18
CA THR A 191 -2.34 -11.05 -14.20
C THR A 191 -1.41 -9.87 -13.94
N LEU A 192 -1.94 -8.67 -13.65
CA LEU A 192 -1.14 -7.48 -13.35
C LEU A 192 -0.34 -7.61 -12.05
N GLU A 193 -0.95 -8.17 -11.01
CA GLU A 193 -0.27 -8.44 -9.73
C GLU A 193 0.84 -9.49 -9.88
N ARG A 194 0.65 -10.50 -10.74
CA ARG A 194 1.59 -11.62 -10.87
C ARG A 194 2.74 -11.31 -11.82
N GLU A 195 2.47 -10.73 -12.97
CA GLU A 195 3.46 -10.54 -14.05
C GLU A 195 4.23 -9.23 -13.91
N HIS A 196 3.62 -8.22 -13.27
CA HIS A 196 4.20 -6.88 -13.14
C HIS A 196 4.26 -6.35 -11.71
N ASP A 197 3.89 -7.15 -10.69
CA ASP A 197 3.82 -6.74 -9.27
C ASP A 197 2.92 -5.51 -9.05
N LEU A 198 1.97 -5.27 -9.96
CA LEU A 198 1.07 -4.12 -9.95
C LEU A 198 -0.21 -4.46 -9.21
N VAL A 199 -0.34 -3.92 -8.00
CA VAL A 199 -1.55 -4.03 -7.17
C VAL A 199 -2.49 -2.89 -7.52
N MET A 200 -3.68 -3.23 -8.00
CA MET A 200 -4.64 -2.21 -8.40
C MET A 200 -6.05 -2.53 -7.91
N ALA A 201 -6.78 -1.49 -7.52
CA ALA A 201 -8.18 -1.66 -7.17
C ALA A 201 -8.99 -2.01 -8.41
N MET A 202 -10.09 -2.76 -8.23
CA MET A 202 -10.96 -3.18 -9.33
C MET A 202 -11.52 -1.99 -10.16
N ARG A 203 -11.69 -0.82 -9.53
CA ARG A 203 -12.11 0.40 -10.22
C ARG A 203 -11.04 0.91 -11.18
N ASP A 204 -9.77 0.87 -10.78
CA ASP A 204 -8.65 1.32 -11.61
C ASP A 204 -8.43 0.37 -12.78
N ILE A 205 -8.60 -0.93 -12.55
CA ILE A 205 -8.55 -1.97 -13.60
C ILE A 205 -9.61 -1.71 -14.66
N ARG A 206 -10.84 -1.38 -14.24
CA ARG A 206 -11.93 -1.04 -15.17
C ARG A 206 -11.62 0.21 -16.01
N GLN A 207 -10.82 1.14 -15.50
CA GLN A 207 -10.45 2.39 -16.18
C GLN A 207 -9.14 2.30 -16.97
N LEU A 208 -8.42 1.18 -16.90
CA LEU A 208 -7.22 0.98 -17.72
C LEU A 208 -7.55 1.08 -19.20
N THR A 209 -6.64 1.63 -19.98
CA THR A 209 -6.72 1.62 -21.46
C THR A 209 -5.58 0.77 -22.00
N ILE A 210 -5.69 0.32 -23.25
CA ILE A 210 -4.59 -0.39 -23.92
C ILE A 210 -3.34 0.48 -23.98
N ARG A 211 -3.49 1.80 -24.19
CA ARG A 211 -2.37 2.76 -24.13
C ARG A 211 -1.70 2.75 -22.75
N LYS A 212 -2.48 2.80 -21.68
CA LYS A 212 -1.94 2.81 -20.31
C LYS A 212 -1.27 1.49 -19.94
N LEU A 213 -1.76 0.36 -20.47
CA LEU A 213 -1.10 -0.95 -20.34
C LEU A 213 0.25 -1.00 -21.09
N GLN A 214 0.35 -0.37 -22.26
CA GLN A 214 1.60 -0.23 -23.00
C GLN A 214 2.63 0.67 -22.27
N GLU A 215 2.16 1.68 -21.54
CA GLU A 215 2.98 2.57 -20.71
C GLU A 215 3.49 1.85 -19.44
N LEU A 216 2.60 1.11 -18.76
CA LEU A 216 2.94 0.31 -17.57
C LEU A 216 3.98 -0.78 -17.87
N SER A 217 3.96 -1.35 -19.07
CA SER A 217 4.94 -2.35 -19.49
C SER A 217 6.29 -1.75 -19.95
N SER A 218 6.31 -0.48 -20.35
CA SER A 218 7.54 0.25 -20.72
C SER A 218 8.35 0.78 -19.53
N SER A 219 7.75 0.82 -18.34
CA SER A 219 8.35 1.32 -17.10
C SER A 219 8.85 0.17 -16.21
N SER A 220 9.69 -0.70 -16.76
CA SER A 220 10.35 -1.77 -15.97
C SER A 220 11.59 -1.21 -15.27
N GLY A 221 11.39 -0.68 -14.06
CA GLY A 221 12.44 -0.13 -13.21
C GLY A 221 12.20 -0.33 -11.72
N SER A 222 12.71 -1.47 -11.21
CA SER A 222 12.88 -1.88 -9.80
C SER A 222 11.64 -2.31 -9.00
N PRO A 223 11.76 -3.38 -8.19
CA PRO A 223 10.62 -4.09 -7.59
C PRO A 223 10.12 -3.34 -6.34
N THR A 224 8.84 -3.00 -6.31
CA THR A 224 8.14 -2.73 -5.06
C THR A 224 7.85 -4.06 -4.39
N SER A 225 8.79 -4.50 -3.53
CA SER A 225 8.53 -5.58 -2.60
C SER A 225 7.26 -5.27 -1.80
N ARG A 226 6.18 -6.02 -2.05
CA ARG A 226 5.14 -6.30 -1.06
C ARG A 226 5.86 -6.93 0.14
N GLU A 227 6.24 -6.11 1.12
CA GLU A 227 6.49 -6.60 2.47
C GLU A 227 5.15 -7.10 3.01
N GLU A 228 5.09 -8.42 3.21
CA GLU A 228 4.18 -9.02 4.18
C GLU A 228 4.32 -8.22 5.48
N SER A 229 3.26 -7.51 5.87
CA SER A 229 3.18 -6.95 7.20
C SER A 229 3.29 -8.15 8.16
N PRO A 230 4.32 -8.22 9.02
CA PRO A 230 4.32 -9.22 10.06
C PRO A 230 3.07 -8.97 10.89
N SER A 231 2.35 -10.03 11.20
CA SER A 231 1.42 -10.03 12.33
C SER A 231 2.21 -9.79 13.61
N GLN A 232 2.58 -8.53 13.83
CA GLN A 232 3.07 -8.01 15.09
C GLN A 232 1.92 -7.21 15.67
N GLN A 233 1.22 -7.81 16.62
CA GLN A 233 0.71 -7.08 17.77
C GLN A 233 1.92 -6.46 18.52
N ALA A 234 2.59 -5.48 17.91
CA ALA A 234 3.35 -4.49 18.62
C ALA A 234 2.32 -3.50 19.16
N GLY A 235 2.32 -3.26 20.48
CA GLY A 235 1.31 -2.41 21.11
C GLY A 235 1.20 -1.07 20.39
N LEU A 236 -0.04 -0.66 20.10
CA LEU A 236 -0.36 0.66 19.55
C LEU A 236 0.30 1.74 20.45
N ASP A 237 1.35 2.41 19.96
CA ASP A 237 1.96 3.52 20.69
C ASP A 237 1.11 4.78 20.51
N LEU A 238 0.06 4.87 21.32
CA LEU A 238 -0.87 6.00 21.36
C LEU A 238 -0.15 7.35 21.53
N GLY A 239 1.03 7.37 22.15
CA GLY A 239 1.83 8.59 22.32
C GLY A 239 2.31 9.19 21.00
N THR A 240 2.45 8.37 19.95
CA THR A 240 2.83 8.84 18.60
C THR A 240 1.64 9.34 17.78
N LEU A 241 0.44 8.85 18.07
CA LEU A 241 -0.78 9.13 17.31
C LEU A 241 -1.63 10.26 17.92
N LEU A 242 -1.53 10.49 19.22
CA LEU A 242 -2.36 11.42 19.96
C LEU A 242 -1.55 12.59 20.54
N VAL A 243 -2.22 13.73 20.69
CA VAL A 243 -1.68 14.96 21.26
C VAL A 243 -2.68 15.51 22.25
N ASN A 244 -2.20 15.97 23.41
CA ASN A 244 -3.04 16.75 24.31
C ASN A 244 -3.33 18.13 23.68
N PRO A 245 -4.58 18.42 23.28
CA PRO A 245 -4.92 19.66 22.59
C PRO A 245 -4.75 20.92 23.44
N GLU A 246 -4.74 20.80 24.77
CA GLU A 246 -4.55 21.89 25.73
C GLU A 246 -3.08 22.05 26.17
N GLY A 247 -2.20 21.20 25.65
CA GLY A 247 -0.77 21.26 25.96
C GLY A 247 -0.07 22.47 25.33
N PRO A 248 1.21 22.70 25.68
CA PRO A 248 2.01 23.73 25.05
C PRO A 248 2.38 23.33 23.61
N THR A 249 2.18 24.22 22.64
CA THR A 249 2.60 23.99 21.23
C THR A 249 4.10 23.74 21.12
N LEU A 250 4.92 24.49 21.86
CA LEU A 250 6.37 24.37 21.87
C LEU A 250 6.83 23.71 23.18
N THR A 251 7.49 22.57 23.07
CA THR A 251 7.96 21.78 24.24
C THR A 251 9.45 21.51 24.14
N LEU A 252 10.19 21.71 25.23
CA LEU A 252 11.60 21.32 25.32
C LEU A 252 11.69 19.78 25.45
N LEU A 253 12.42 19.14 24.54
CA LEU A 253 12.52 17.68 24.41
C LEU A 253 13.75 17.08 25.11
N ASN A 254 14.75 17.90 25.46
CA ASN A 254 15.94 17.43 26.16
C ASN A 254 16.39 18.41 27.26
N ALA A 255 17.09 17.90 28.26
CA ALA A 255 17.60 18.69 29.39
C ALA A 255 19.03 19.21 29.14
N VAL A 256 19.35 19.57 27.89
CA VAL A 256 20.68 20.03 27.52
C VAL A 256 20.85 21.50 27.88
N GLU A 257 21.75 21.78 28.83
CA GLU A 257 22.18 23.14 29.15
C GLU A 257 23.33 23.55 28.23
N SER A 258 23.01 24.32 27.18
CA SER A 258 24.00 24.85 26.24
C SER A 258 23.57 26.25 25.77
N THR A 259 24.55 27.11 25.53
CA THR A 259 24.34 28.44 24.94
C THR A 259 24.25 28.39 23.41
N GLU A 260 24.40 27.21 22.81
CA GLU A 260 24.20 27.03 21.38
C GLU A 260 22.74 27.26 20.96
N ARG A 261 22.56 27.63 19.68
CA ARG A 261 21.23 27.82 19.12
C ARG A 261 20.43 26.52 19.15
N PRO A 262 19.17 26.54 19.62
CA PRO A 262 18.32 25.36 19.64
C PRO A 262 17.98 24.83 18.25
N LEU A 263 17.61 23.55 18.21
CA LEU A 263 16.96 22.92 17.06
C LEU A 263 15.44 22.84 17.31
N PHE A 264 14.65 23.31 16.35
CA PHE A 264 13.19 23.24 16.39
C PHE A 264 12.68 22.15 15.45
N LEU A 265 11.95 21.17 15.98
CA LEU A 265 11.45 19.99 15.26
C LEU A 265 9.94 20.11 15.04
N VAL A 266 9.50 20.10 13.78
CA VAL A 266 8.08 20.18 13.40
C VAL A 266 7.49 18.79 13.24
N HIS A 267 6.37 18.54 13.93
CA HIS A 267 5.62 17.29 13.95
C HIS A 267 5.25 16.73 12.56
N ALA A 268 4.98 15.42 12.49
CA ALA A 268 4.38 14.75 11.33
C ALA A 268 2.85 14.91 11.30
N ILE A 269 2.14 14.21 10.40
CA ILE A 269 0.71 14.46 10.16
C ILE A 269 -0.17 14.13 11.38
N GLU A 270 0.31 13.28 12.28
CA GLU A 270 -0.33 12.91 13.54
C GLU A 270 -0.39 14.13 14.48
N GLY A 271 0.60 15.03 14.40
CA GLY A 271 0.69 16.22 15.24
C GLY A 271 1.57 16.06 16.47
N SER A 272 1.93 14.82 16.82
CA SER A 272 2.74 14.49 17.99
C SER A 272 4.23 14.73 17.73
N ILE A 273 4.94 15.05 18.81
CA ILE A 273 6.40 15.18 18.86
C ILE A 273 7.06 13.95 19.49
N THR A 274 6.29 12.91 19.82
CA THR A 274 6.80 11.73 20.53
C THR A 274 7.90 11.02 19.75
N VAL A 275 7.80 10.99 18.42
CA VAL A 275 8.80 10.40 17.52
C VAL A 275 10.19 11.04 17.66
N PHE A 276 10.28 12.26 18.19
CA PHE A 276 11.55 12.98 18.31
C PHE A 276 12.29 12.74 19.62
N HIS A 277 11.73 12.06 20.63
CA HIS A 277 12.40 11.89 21.93
C HIS A 277 13.75 11.20 21.81
N ASN A 278 13.83 10.12 21.01
CA ASN A 278 15.08 9.38 20.79
C ASN A 278 16.15 10.23 20.10
N LEU A 279 15.74 11.12 19.18
CA LEU A 279 16.62 12.08 18.53
C LEU A 279 17.10 13.15 19.51
N ALA A 280 16.17 13.81 20.20
CA ALA A 280 16.49 14.88 21.15
C ALA A 280 17.42 14.40 22.28
N ALA A 281 17.26 13.16 22.74
CA ALA A 281 18.10 12.56 23.77
C ALA A 281 19.57 12.37 23.34
N LYS A 282 19.87 12.32 22.04
CA LYS A 282 21.23 12.12 21.50
C LYS A 282 21.90 13.39 21.01
N LEU A 283 21.15 14.48 20.88
CA LEU A 283 21.68 15.77 20.44
C LEU A 283 22.34 16.52 21.59
N SER A 284 23.46 17.19 21.31
CA SER A 284 24.20 18.00 22.29
C SER A 284 23.75 19.47 22.36
N ILE A 285 22.59 19.80 21.79
CA ILE A 285 22.02 21.16 21.74
C ILE A 285 20.58 21.16 22.27
N PRO A 286 20.07 22.29 22.78
CA PRO A 286 18.68 22.37 23.22
C PRO A 286 17.75 22.07 22.05
N THR A 287 16.82 21.13 22.24
CA THR A 287 15.95 20.66 21.15
C THR A 287 14.50 20.83 21.58
N TYR A 288 13.73 21.53 20.75
CA TYR A 288 12.31 21.81 21.00
C TYR A 288 11.45 21.13 19.94
N GLY A 289 10.33 20.54 20.35
CA GLY A 289 9.30 20.01 19.47
C GLY A 289 8.14 21.00 19.35
N LEU A 290 7.67 21.22 18.12
CA LEU A 290 6.42 21.89 17.79
C LEU A 290 5.36 20.81 17.56
N GLN A 291 4.41 20.69 18.48
CA GLN A 291 3.26 19.79 18.39
C GLN A 291 1.98 20.54 18.00
N CYS A 292 1.07 19.85 17.34
CA CYS A 292 -0.20 20.41 16.87
C CYS A 292 -1.23 20.45 18.01
N THR A 293 -1.47 21.63 18.58
CA THR A 293 -2.46 21.85 19.66
C THR A 293 -3.70 22.55 19.14
N ARG A 294 -4.72 22.77 19.99
CA ARG A 294 -5.93 23.53 19.59
C ARG A 294 -5.64 24.96 19.15
N ALA A 295 -4.55 25.55 19.65
CA ALA A 295 -4.16 26.90 19.29
C ALA A 295 -3.54 27.01 17.88
N ALA A 296 -3.15 25.88 17.27
CA ALA A 296 -2.55 25.86 15.95
C ALA A 296 -3.61 26.08 14.86
N PRO A 297 -3.45 27.08 13.96
CA PRO A 297 -4.37 27.30 12.86
C PRO A 297 -4.20 26.21 11.80
N LEU A 298 -5.30 25.61 11.34
CA LEU A 298 -5.31 24.49 10.39
C LEU A 298 -5.96 24.84 9.05
N ASP A 299 -6.16 26.12 8.75
CA ASP A 299 -6.71 26.60 7.48
C ASP A 299 -5.72 26.48 6.31
N SER A 300 -4.42 26.62 6.57
CA SER A 300 -3.37 26.52 5.56
C SER A 300 -1.99 26.23 6.18
N ILE A 301 -1.07 25.67 5.38
CA ILE A 301 0.33 25.48 5.79
C ILE A 301 1.01 26.82 6.08
N GLN A 302 0.65 27.88 5.35
CA GLN A 302 1.19 29.22 5.54
C GLN A 302 0.82 29.80 6.91
N SER A 303 -0.47 29.73 7.28
CA SER A 303 -0.96 30.20 8.59
C SER A 303 -0.32 29.40 9.73
N LEU A 304 -0.21 28.08 9.57
CA LEU A 304 0.43 27.19 10.55
C LEU A 304 1.93 27.51 10.72
N ALA A 305 2.65 27.73 9.61
CA ALA A 305 4.05 28.14 9.64
C ALA A 305 4.25 29.50 10.31
N SER A 306 3.40 30.50 10.01
CA SER A 306 3.46 31.81 10.67
C SER A 306 3.25 31.68 12.19
N TYR A 307 2.27 30.88 12.61
CA TYR A 307 2.01 30.61 14.02
C TYR A 307 3.21 29.93 14.69
N TYR A 308 3.82 28.93 14.06
CA TYR A 308 5.01 28.25 14.59
C TYR A 308 6.25 29.15 14.64
N ILE A 309 6.40 30.08 13.69
CA ILE A 309 7.44 31.12 13.76
C ILE A 309 7.26 31.97 15.02
N ASP A 310 6.03 32.39 15.31
CA ASP A 310 5.75 33.17 16.51
C ASP A 310 6.03 32.38 17.80
N CYS A 311 5.76 31.07 17.81
CA CYS A 311 6.13 30.20 18.92
C CYS A 311 7.66 30.14 19.12
N ILE A 312 8.45 29.87 18.08
CA ILE A 312 9.91 29.73 18.23
C ILE A 312 10.58 31.07 18.60
N LYS A 313 10.01 32.21 18.19
CA LYS A 313 10.49 33.55 18.56
C LYS A 313 10.37 33.85 20.05
N GLN A 314 9.49 33.17 20.78
CA GLN A 314 9.39 33.29 22.24
C GLN A 314 10.62 32.71 22.94
N VAL A 315 11.30 31.74 22.31
CA VAL A 315 12.51 31.10 22.83
C VAL A 315 13.76 31.75 22.24
N GLN A 316 13.77 32.00 20.93
CA GLN A 316 14.87 32.64 20.22
C GLN A 316 14.34 33.81 19.39
N PRO A 317 14.39 35.07 19.88
CA PRO A 317 13.78 36.22 19.21
C PRO A 317 14.35 36.55 17.82
N GLU A 318 15.64 36.27 17.62
CA GLU A 318 16.36 36.60 16.40
C GLU A 318 17.01 35.37 15.75
N GLY A 319 17.09 35.39 14.41
CA GLY A 319 17.73 34.32 13.65
C GLY A 319 19.27 34.36 13.71
N PRO A 320 19.93 33.46 12.97
CA PRO A 320 19.34 32.41 12.16
C PRO A 320 18.80 31.24 13.00
N TYR A 321 17.72 30.64 12.53
CA TYR A 321 17.07 29.48 13.13
C TYR A 321 17.63 28.17 12.58
N ARG A 322 17.59 27.11 13.41
CA ARG A 322 17.80 25.72 13.01
C ARG A 322 16.43 25.01 13.08
N ILE A 323 15.87 24.65 11.94
CA ILE A 323 14.52 24.08 11.85
C ILE A 323 14.62 22.72 11.15
N ALA A 324 13.92 21.73 11.68
CA ALA A 324 13.72 20.46 11.01
C ALA A 324 12.24 20.10 10.93
N GLY A 325 11.85 19.38 9.87
CA GLY A 325 10.49 18.88 9.70
C GLY A 325 10.48 17.42 9.29
N TYR A 326 9.59 16.63 9.88
CA TYR A 326 9.42 15.21 9.55
C TYR A 326 8.14 14.98 8.77
N SER A 327 8.22 14.28 7.64
CA SER A 327 7.05 13.93 6.81
C SER A 327 6.23 15.18 6.45
N PHE A 328 4.96 15.25 6.87
CA PHE A 328 4.13 16.46 6.79
C PHE A 328 4.81 17.72 7.35
N GLY A 329 5.52 17.61 8.47
CA GLY A 329 6.28 18.72 9.06
C GLY A 329 7.37 19.28 8.13
N ALA A 330 7.82 18.54 7.13
CA ALA A 330 8.81 19.01 6.16
C ALA A 330 8.28 20.17 5.31
N CYS A 331 7.00 20.15 4.89
CA CYS A 331 6.44 21.27 4.12
C CYS A 331 6.23 22.50 5.00
N ILE A 332 5.84 22.32 6.28
CA ILE A 332 5.73 23.41 7.25
C ILE A 332 7.10 24.02 7.54
N ALA A 333 8.12 23.20 7.81
CA ALA A 333 9.49 23.67 8.07
C ALA A 333 10.06 24.45 6.88
N PHE A 334 9.80 23.99 5.66
CA PHE A 334 10.17 24.70 4.43
C PHE A 334 9.46 26.06 4.32
N GLU A 335 8.15 26.10 4.59
CA GLU A 335 7.37 27.32 4.60
C GLU A 335 7.86 28.30 5.68
N MET A 336 8.15 27.82 6.89
CA MET A 336 8.69 28.64 7.98
C MET A 336 9.99 29.32 7.55
N CYS A 337 10.92 28.55 6.99
CA CYS A 337 12.18 29.08 6.46
C CYS A 337 11.97 30.09 5.32
N SER A 338 11.00 29.86 4.45
CA SER A 338 10.66 30.76 3.33
C SER A 338 10.09 32.10 3.82
N GLN A 339 9.21 32.07 4.83
CA GLN A 339 8.66 33.28 5.44
C GLN A 339 9.74 34.05 6.23
N LEU A 340 10.56 33.34 7.02
CA LEU A 340 11.66 33.96 7.77
C LEU A 340 12.69 34.64 6.85
N GLN A 341 12.99 34.03 5.70
CA GLN A 341 13.84 34.62 4.66
C GLN A 341 13.26 35.92 4.11
N ALA A 342 11.95 35.95 3.80
CA ALA A 342 11.29 37.12 3.23
C ALA A 342 11.35 38.35 4.15
N HIS A 343 11.50 38.14 5.46
CA HIS A 343 11.57 39.19 6.48
C HIS A 343 13.00 39.58 6.89
N GLN A 344 14.05 39.02 6.27
CA GLN A 344 15.44 39.27 6.66
C GLN A 344 16.20 40.21 5.72
N THR A 345 17.15 40.95 6.32
CA THR A 345 18.16 41.71 5.59
C THR A 345 19.24 40.74 5.07
N PRO A 346 19.86 40.97 3.89
CA PRO A 346 20.75 40.00 3.22
C PRO A 346 21.99 39.52 4.03
N ALA A 347 22.29 40.16 5.17
CA ALA A 347 23.45 39.88 6.01
C ALA A 347 23.27 38.71 7.00
N HIS A 348 22.05 38.18 7.20
CA HIS A 348 21.76 37.07 8.14
C HIS A 348 21.53 35.76 7.37
N SER A 349 22.52 35.34 6.58
CA SER A 349 22.15 34.81 5.26
C SER A 349 21.56 33.40 5.18
N HIS A 350 21.68 32.47 6.15
CA HIS A 350 21.13 31.12 5.95
C HIS A 350 20.63 30.43 7.23
N HIS A 351 19.33 30.13 7.29
CA HIS A 351 18.77 29.16 8.25
C HIS A 351 19.24 27.75 7.94
N SER A 352 19.37 26.91 8.96
CA SER A 352 19.62 25.48 8.76
C SER A 352 18.27 24.78 8.63
N LEU A 353 17.99 24.20 7.47
CA LEU A 353 16.78 23.41 7.22
C LEU A 353 17.13 21.94 7.04
N PHE A 354 16.59 21.08 7.92
CA PHE A 354 16.69 19.62 7.83
C PHE A 354 15.31 19.02 7.53
N LEU A 355 15.19 18.17 6.52
CA LEU A 355 13.92 17.53 6.18
C LEU A 355 14.08 16.02 6.36
N PHE A 356 13.33 15.43 7.28
CA PHE A 356 13.30 13.99 7.51
C PHE A 356 12.21 13.38 6.63
N ASP A 357 12.64 12.64 5.60
CA ASP A 357 11.84 11.94 4.59
C ASP A 357 10.56 12.67 4.16
N GLY A 358 10.70 13.92 3.70
CA GLY A 358 9.58 14.72 3.25
C GLY A 358 10.00 15.96 2.47
N SER A 359 9.05 16.50 1.70
CA SER A 359 9.15 17.77 0.97
C SER A 359 7.74 18.27 0.62
N HIS A 360 7.64 19.48 0.07
CA HIS A 360 6.37 19.99 -0.46
C HIS A 360 5.73 19.03 -1.50
N ALA A 361 6.51 18.51 -2.45
CA ALA A 361 6.02 17.61 -3.48
C ALA A 361 5.71 16.21 -2.95
N TYR A 362 6.50 15.72 -1.98
CA TYR A 362 6.24 14.44 -1.33
C TYR A 362 4.91 14.44 -0.58
N VAL A 363 4.68 15.49 0.23
CA VAL A 363 3.43 15.64 0.99
C VAL A 363 2.24 15.85 0.04
N LEU A 364 2.45 16.57 -1.08
CA LEU A 364 1.43 16.69 -2.12
C LEU A 364 1.11 15.34 -2.79
N ALA A 365 2.12 14.54 -3.17
CA ALA A 365 1.91 13.22 -3.76
C ALA A 365 1.17 12.27 -2.80
N TYR A 366 1.53 12.31 -1.52
CA TYR A 366 0.81 11.63 -0.46
C TYR A 366 -0.67 12.03 -0.45
N THR A 367 -0.98 13.33 -0.30
CA THR A 367 -2.36 13.85 -0.23
C THR A 367 -3.17 13.64 -1.53
N GLN A 368 -2.55 13.75 -2.70
CA GLN A 368 -3.21 13.53 -4.00
C GLN A 368 -3.62 12.08 -4.23
N SER A 369 -2.84 11.12 -3.73
CA SER A 369 -3.22 9.70 -3.80
C SER A 369 -4.53 9.39 -3.07
N TYR A 370 -4.87 10.17 -2.03
CA TYR A 370 -6.15 10.10 -1.33
C TYR A 370 -7.27 10.72 -2.18
N ARG A 371 -7.04 11.92 -2.74
CA ARG A 371 -8.08 12.65 -3.46
C ARG A 371 -8.42 12.09 -4.84
N ALA A 372 -7.45 11.48 -5.53
CA ALA A 372 -7.66 10.87 -6.85
C ALA A 372 -8.77 9.81 -6.85
N LYS A 373 -9.09 9.23 -5.69
CA LYS A 373 -10.11 8.21 -5.50
C LYS A 373 -11.53 8.79 -5.32
N LEU A 374 -11.65 10.09 -5.05
CA LEU A 374 -12.88 10.76 -4.60
C LEU A 374 -13.57 11.56 -5.72
N THR A 375 -14.88 11.76 -5.58
CA THR A 375 -15.64 12.60 -6.51
C THR A 375 -15.28 14.08 -6.30
N PRO A 376 -14.82 14.81 -7.35
CA PRO A 376 -14.49 16.22 -7.22
C PRO A 376 -15.68 17.05 -6.71
N GLY A 377 -15.48 17.80 -5.63
CA GLY A 377 -16.51 18.65 -5.02
C GLY A 377 -17.42 17.96 -4.02
N CYS A 378 -17.26 16.66 -3.77
CA CYS A 378 -18.00 15.93 -2.73
C CYS A 378 -17.21 15.95 -1.40
N GLU A 379 -17.40 16.99 -0.59
CA GLU A 379 -16.69 17.12 0.70
C GLU A 379 -17.08 16.00 1.69
N ALA A 380 -18.32 15.52 1.65
CA ALA A 380 -18.78 14.39 2.46
C ALA A 380 -17.97 13.10 2.20
N GLU A 381 -17.62 12.81 0.95
CA GLU A 381 -16.76 11.68 0.58
C GLU A 381 -15.33 11.90 1.08
N ALA A 382 -14.79 13.12 0.95
CA ALA A 382 -13.44 13.45 1.39
C ALA A 382 -13.27 13.37 2.91
N GLU A 383 -14.24 13.89 3.67
CA GLU A 383 -14.27 13.77 5.12
C GLU A 383 -14.36 12.29 5.55
N THR A 384 -15.24 11.52 4.90
CA THR A 384 -15.44 10.09 5.21
C THR A 384 -14.19 9.27 4.94
N GLU A 385 -13.53 9.49 3.80
CA GLU A 385 -12.29 8.80 3.44
C GLU A 385 -11.16 9.15 4.41
N ALA A 386 -11.02 10.44 4.76
CA ALA A 386 -10.02 10.87 5.73
C ALA A 386 -10.25 10.22 7.10
N MET A 387 -11.51 10.07 7.53
CA MET A 387 -11.85 9.38 8.77
C MET A 387 -11.53 7.89 8.71
N TYR A 388 -11.81 7.23 7.59
CA TYR A 388 -11.43 5.82 7.38
C TYR A 388 -9.92 5.64 7.51
N VAL A 389 -9.12 6.43 6.77
CA VAL A 389 -7.65 6.37 6.81
C VAL A 389 -7.12 6.65 8.21
N PHE A 390 -7.67 7.66 8.90
CA PHE A 390 -7.30 7.96 10.27
C PHE A 390 -7.55 6.75 11.18
N MET A 391 -8.71 6.11 11.03
CA MET A 391 -9.13 4.96 11.83
C MET A 391 -8.31 3.69 11.56
N GLN A 392 -7.79 3.51 10.34
CA GLN A 392 -6.89 2.39 10.01
C GLN A 392 -5.60 2.37 10.85
N GLN A 393 -5.23 3.51 11.47
CA GLN A 393 -4.11 3.55 12.42
C GLN A 393 -4.42 2.85 13.75
N PHE A 394 -5.70 2.60 14.04
CA PHE A 394 -6.18 2.04 15.31
C PHE A 394 -6.88 0.69 15.15
N THR A 395 -7.57 0.46 14.02
CA THR A 395 -8.43 -0.71 13.82
C THR A 395 -8.38 -1.22 12.37
N ASP A 396 -8.57 -2.52 12.16
CA ASP A 396 -8.71 -3.14 10.83
C ASP A 396 -10.17 -3.15 10.35
N ALA A 397 -10.87 -2.01 10.49
CA ALA A 397 -12.28 -1.91 10.17
C ALA A 397 -12.58 -2.10 8.67
N ASP A 398 -13.70 -2.76 8.37
CA ASP A 398 -14.16 -2.97 6.99
C ASP A 398 -14.54 -1.64 6.31
N TYR A 399 -13.92 -1.36 5.18
CA TYR A 399 -14.11 -0.13 4.41
C TYR A 399 -15.59 0.17 4.11
N ASN A 400 -16.36 -0.83 3.65
CA ASN A 400 -17.75 -0.60 3.24
C ASN A 400 -18.62 -0.25 4.44
N LYS A 401 -18.42 -0.93 5.58
CA LYS A 401 -19.16 -0.62 6.81
C LYS A 401 -18.90 0.80 7.33
N VAL A 402 -17.66 1.26 7.17
CA VAL A 402 -17.27 2.62 7.58
C VAL A 402 -17.95 3.64 6.70
N LEU A 403 -17.94 3.44 5.39
CA LEU A 403 -18.63 4.30 4.44
C LEU A 403 -20.14 4.35 4.70
N GLU A 404 -20.79 3.20 4.92
CA GLU A 404 -22.23 3.14 5.25
C GLU A 404 -22.57 3.92 6.53
N THR A 405 -21.64 3.97 7.49
CA THR A 405 -21.83 4.65 8.77
C THR A 405 -21.56 6.15 8.70
N LEU A 406 -20.47 6.55 8.05
CA LEU A 406 -19.98 7.93 8.09
C LEU A 406 -20.51 8.80 6.96
N LEU A 407 -20.71 8.24 5.77
CA LEU A 407 -21.13 9.00 4.59
C LEU A 407 -22.48 9.72 4.78
N PRO A 408 -23.51 9.11 5.41
CA PRO A 408 -24.81 9.77 5.60
C PRO A 408 -24.82 10.93 6.61
N LEU A 409 -23.74 11.14 7.37
CA LEU A 409 -23.68 12.15 8.42
C LEU A 409 -23.65 13.57 7.82
N GLU A 410 -24.14 14.56 8.56
CA GLU A 410 -24.38 15.90 8.01
C GLU A 410 -23.08 16.70 7.81
N ASN A 411 -22.13 16.58 8.74
CA ASN A 411 -20.92 17.41 8.79
C ASN A 411 -19.72 16.65 9.37
N LEU A 412 -18.54 17.28 9.28
CA LEU A 412 -17.28 16.75 9.78
C LEU A 412 -17.35 16.44 11.28
N GLU A 413 -17.96 17.29 12.10
CA GLU A 413 -18.06 17.09 13.54
C GLU A 413 -18.80 15.79 13.89
N ALA A 414 -19.91 15.52 13.18
CA ALA A 414 -20.65 14.28 13.33
C ALA A 414 -19.81 13.06 12.89
N ARG A 415 -19.07 13.17 11.77
CA ARG A 415 -18.18 12.12 11.28
C ARG A 415 -17.03 11.83 12.24
N VAL A 416 -16.40 12.87 12.81
CA VAL A 416 -15.36 12.75 13.83
C VAL A 416 -15.92 12.05 15.07
N SER A 417 -17.09 12.47 15.56
CA SER A 417 -17.72 11.83 16.72
C SER A 417 -18.00 10.34 16.49
N ALA A 418 -18.55 9.99 15.33
CA ALA A 418 -18.81 8.59 14.97
C ALA A 418 -17.51 7.77 14.82
N THR A 419 -16.46 8.37 14.27
CA THR A 419 -15.13 7.73 14.15
C THR A 419 -14.52 7.47 15.52
N VAL A 420 -14.62 8.42 16.45
CA VAL A 420 -14.21 8.23 17.85
C VAL A 420 -15.00 7.09 18.51
N ASP A 421 -16.31 7.00 18.26
CA ASP A 421 -17.13 5.91 18.77
C ASP A 421 -16.72 4.54 18.23
N LEU A 422 -16.38 4.45 16.94
CA LEU A 422 -15.91 3.20 16.33
C LEU A 422 -14.57 2.75 16.91
N ILE A 423 -13.60 3.67 17.04
CA ILE A 423 -12.27 3.35 17.61
C ILE A 423 -12.39 2.98 19.09
N ALA A 424 -13.22 3.70 19.86
CA ALA A 424 -13.37 3.47 21.30
C ALA A 424 -14.04 2.13 21.64
N GLN A 425 -14.71 1.46 20.69
CA GLN A 425 -15.27 0.12 20.90
C GLN A 425 -14.15 -0.91 21.14
N ASP A 426 -13.09 -0.83 20.35
CA ASP A 426 -11.94 -1.73 20.42
C ASP A 426 -10.87 -1.23 21.41
N HIS A 427 -10.85 0.09 21.70
CA HIS A 427 -9.82 0.73 22.54
C HIS A 427 -10.40 1.57 23.69
N ARG A 428 -10.95 0.91 24.71
CA ARG A 428 -11.66 1.55 25.84
C ARG A 428 -10.82 2.47 26.75
N GLY A 429 -9.50 2.49 26.58
CA GLY A 429 -8.57 3.31 27.38
C GLY A 429 -8.16 4.63 26.72
N ILE A 430 -8.55 4.88 25.47
CA ILE A 430 -8.17 6.10 24.74
C ILE A 430 -9.02 7.28 25.20
N ASP A 431 -8.38 8.42 25.43
CA ASP A 431 -9.07 9.67 25.70
C ASP A 431 -9.85 10.13 24.46
N ARG A 432 -11.17 10.18 24.58
CA ARG A 432 -12.07 10.48 23.46
C ARG A 432 -11.94 11.93 22.99
N HIS A 433 -11.54 12.84 23.86
CA HIS A 433 -11.33 14.25 23.53
C HIS A 433 -10.03 14.45 22.74
N GLU A 434 -8.94 13.80 23.17
CA GLU A 434 -7.68 13.78 22.41
C GLU A 434 -7.87 13.09 21.04
N LEU A 435 -8.58 11.97 21.00
CA LEU A 435 -8.87 11.25 19.76
C LEU A 435 -9.74 12.08 18.80
N GLY A 436 -10.79 12.73 19.31
CA GLY A 436 -11.63 13.61 18.51
C GLY A 436 -10.86 14.78 17.92
N PHE A 437 -9.98 15.41 18.71
CA PHE A 437 -9.09 16.44 18.20
C PHE A 437 -8.10 15.91 17.16
N ALA A 438 -7.49 14.75 17.39
CA ALA A 438 -6.56 14.14 16.45
C ALA A 438 -7.22 13.85 15.09
N ALA A 439 -8.43 13.27 15.09
CA ALA A 439 -9.20 12.99 13.88
C ALA A 439 -9.57 14.28 13.13
N PHE A 440 -10.09 15.28 13.85
CA PHE A 440 -10.43 16.58 13.28
C PHE A 440 -9.21 17.27 12.66
N ALA A 441 -8.10 17.32 13.41
CA ALA A 441 -6.87 17.95 12.97
C ALA A 441 -6.25 17.20 11.77
N PHE A 442 -6.35 15.87 11.72
CA PHE A 442 -5.87 15.06 10.62
C PHE A 442 -6.52 15.45 9.29
N TYR A 443 -7.85 15.57 9.24
CA TYR A 443 -8.57 16.02 8.03
C TYR A 443 -8.12 17.42 7.58
N HIS A 444 -8.07 18.39 8.50
CA HIS A 444 -7.66 19.75 8.14
C HIS A 444 -6.20 19.84 7.70
N LYS A 445 -5.29 19.03 8.29
CA LYS A 445 -3.89 18.93 7.85
C LYS A 445 -3.79 18.37 6.43
N LEU A 446 -4.56 17.33 6.08
CA LEU A 446 -4.63 16.80 4.71
C LEU A 446 -5.06 17.88 3.73
N ARG A 447 -6.12 18.63 4.06
CA ARG A 447 -6.65 19.73 3.24
C ARG A 447 -5.65 20.87 3.06
N ALA A 448 -4.98 21.27 4.15
CA ALA A 448 -3.96 22.31 4.11
C ALA A 448 -2.78 21.91 3.21
N ALA A 449 -2.31 20.66 3.31
CA ALA A 449 -1.25 20.14 2.47
C ALA A 449 -1.63 20.05 0.99
N GLU A 450 -2.87 19.62 0.68
CA GLU A 450 -3.36 19.52 -0.69
C GLU A 450 -3.31 20.87 -1.42
N LEU A 451 -3.65 21.95 -0.70
CA LEU A 451 -3.69 23.32 -1.23
C LEU A 451 -2.33 24.02 -1.17
N TYR A 452 -1.29 23.35 -0.69
CA TYR A 452 0.01 23.96 -0.47
C TYR A 452 0.93 23.83 -1.68
N THR A 453 1.36 24.98 -2.20
CA THR A 453 2.48 25.10 -3.13
C THR A 453 3.37 26.25 -2.65
N PRO A 454 4.70 26.05 -2.49
CA PRO A 454 5.61 27.12 -2.16
C PRO A 454 5.53 28.26 -3.19
N LYS A 455 5.25 29.48 -2.73
CA LYS A 455 5.13 30.67 -3.61
C LYS A 455 6.45 31.42 -3.79
N ILE A 456 7.39 31.22 -2.87
CA ILE A 456 8.68 31.93 -2.82
C ILE A 456 9.77 30.89 -2.96
N LYS A 457 10.81 31.19 -3.75
CA LYS A 457 12.00 30.33 -3.81
C LYS A 457 12.84 30.50 -2.56
N TYR A 458 13.22 29.38 -1.97
CA TYR A 458 14.12 29.37 -0.82
C TYR A 458 15.58 29.41 -1.27
N HIS A 459 16.36 30.32 -0.68
CA HIS A 459 17.76 30.58 -1.02
C HIS A 459 18.74 29.97 -0.01
N GLY A 460 18.22 29.41 1.10
CA GLY A 460 19.03 28.68 2.07
C GLY A 460 19.37 27.26 1.63
N ASN A 461 20.33 26.66 2.31
CA ASN A 461 20.69 25.27 2.07
C ASN A 461 19.68 24.33 2.73
N VAL A 462 19.35 23.24 2.04
CA VAL A 462 18.43 22.21 2.54
C VAL A 462 19.18 20.91 2.70
N THR A 463 19.06 20.27 3.86
CA THR A 463 19.57 18.91 4.09
C THR A 463 18.38 17.96 4.12
N LEU A 464 18.19 17.18 3.05
CA LEU A 464 17.19 16.12 2.99
C LEU A 464 17.78 14.81 3.49
N LEU A 465 17.16 14.23 4.50
CA LEU A 465 17.49 12.92 5.05
C LEU A 465 16.39 11.95 4.60
N ARG A 466 16.64 11.27 3.49
CA ARG A 466 15.69 10.42 2.78
C ARG A 466 15.78 8.99 3.28
N ALA A 467 14.65 8.34 3.54
CA ALA A 467 14.63 6.92 3.89
C ALA A 467 15.14 6.06 2.73
N LYS A 468 15.94 5.04 3.04
CA LYS A 468 16.51 4.12 2.06
C LYS A 468 15.45 3.23 1.44
N THR A 469 14.56 2.71 2.28
CA THR A 469 13.36 2.00 1.84
C THR A 469 12.31 3.04 1.52
N GLY A 470 12.18 3.37 0.23
CA GLY A 470 11.19 4.33 -0.24
C GLY A 470 9.77 3.75 -0.19
N ASN A 471 8.78 4.62 -0.06
CA ASN A 471 7.38 4.28 -0.26
C ASN A 471 6.90 4.74 -1.65
N GLU A 472 5.70 4.29 -2.04
CA GLU A 472 5.10 4.58 -3.36
C GLU A 472 5.02 6.09 -3.66
N TYR A 473 4.87 6.94 -2.63
CA TYR A 473 4.72 8.39 -2.78
C TYR A 473 6.01 9.12 -3.19
N GLY A 474 7.17 8.55 -2.86
CA GLY A 474 8.46 9.07 -3.29
C GLY A 474 8.83 8.73 -4.73
N GLN A 475 8.05 7.87 -5.40
CA GLN A 475 8.30 7.46 -6.78
C GLN A 475 8.01 8.62 -7.74
N GLY A 476 8.91 8.86 -8.69
CA GLY A 476 8.77 9.95 -9.67
C GLY A 476 9.19 11.34 -9.18
N LEU A 477 9.44 11.55 -7.88
CA LEU A 477 9.86 12.85 -7.32
C LEU A 477 11.38 13.10 -7.34
N GLY A 478 12.12 12.32 -8.13
CA GLY A 478 13.57 12.43 -8.24
C GLY A 478 14.32 12.10 -6.95
N ARG A 479 15.61 12.46 -6.90
CA ARG A 479 16.50 12.13 -5.78
C ARG A 479 16.25 13.00 -4.54
N ASP A 480 15.83 14.23 -4.75
CA ASP A 480 15.67 15.29 -3.76
C ASP A 480 14.20 15.67 -3.48
N TYR A 481 13.25 14.81 -3.85
CA TYR A 481 11.81 15.06 -3.69
C TYR A 481 11.35 16.41 -4.26
N ASN A 482 11.82 16.72 -5.47
CA ASN A 482 11.60 17.97 -6.21
C ASN A 482 11.99 19.27 -5.47
N LEU A 483 12.79 19.21 -4.41
CA LEU A 483 13.22 20.40 -3.67
C LEU A 483 13.95 21.42 -4.57
N SER A 484 14.71 20.96 -5.56
CA SER A 484 15.40 21.82 -6.53
C SER A 484 14.48 22.72 -7.37
N GLU A 485 13.17 22.42 -7.44
CA GLU A 485 12.20 23.27 -8.15
C GLU A 485 11.89 24.55 -7.38
N VAL A 486 11.88 24.45 -6.04
CA VAL A 486 11.47 25.51 -5.11
C VAL A 486 12.62 26.07 -4.27
N CYS A 487 13.82 25.49 -4.38
CA CYS A 487 15.03 25.92 -3.68
C CYS A 487 16.17 26.12 -4.69
N ASP A 488 16.83 27.28 -4.66
CA ASP A 488 18.04 27.54 -5.47
C ASP A 488 19.34 27.52 -4.63
N GLY A 489 19.22 27.40 -3.30
CA GLY A 489 20.33 27.05 -2.41
C GLY A 489 20.78 25.60 -2.57
N LYS A 490 21.85 25.21 -1.87
CA LYS A 490 22.39 23.84 -1.99
C LYS A 490 21.44 22.83 -1.32
N VAL A 491 20.93 21.88 -2.12
CA VAL A 491 20.17 20.72 -1.62
C VAL A 491 21.12 19.53 -1.44
N SER A 492 21.37 19.14 -0.18
CA SER A 492 22.20 17.98 0.18
C SER A 492 21.29 16.81 0.56
N VAL A 493 21.40 15.70 -0.16
CA VAL A 493 20.57 14.51 0.07
C VAL A 493 21.41 13.42 0.71
N HIS A 494 20.95 12.91 1.86
CA HIS A 494 21.53 11.78 2.58
C HIS A 494 20.51 10.65 2.61
N VAL A 495 20.93 9.45 2.23
CA VAL A 495 20.09 8.25 2.32
C VAL A 495 20.32 7.61 3.67
N ILE A 496 19.24 7.38 4.42
CA ILE A 496 19.25 6.90 5.81
C ILE A 496 18.64 5.50 5.86
N GLU A 497 19.27 4.57 6.58
CA GLU A 497 18.74 3.21 6.79
C GLU A 497 17.37 3.26 7.48
N GLY A 498 16.46 2.39 7.04
CA GLY A 498 15.07 2.37 7.49
C GLY A 498 14.08 2.79 6.40
N ASP A 499 12.80 2.74 6.78
CA ASP A 499 11.66 3.22 6.01
C ASP A 499 11.15 4.57 6.57
N HIS A 500 10.04 5.07 6.03
CA HIS A 500 9.44 6.34 6.44
C HIS A 500 9.15 6.41 7.95
N ARG A 501 8.76 5.31 8.60
CA ARG A 501 8.44 5.25 10.04
C ARG A 501 9.67 4.98 10.89
N THR A 502 10.61 4.17 10.41
CA THR A 502 11.75 3.68 11.19
C THR A 502 13.03 4.49 11.04
N LEU A 503 13.11 5.50 10.14
CA LEU A 503 14.35 6.26 9.91
C LEU A 503 14.88 7.00 11.14
N LEU A 504 14.00 7.36 12.10
CA LEU A 504 14.36 8.04 13.34
C LEU A 504 14.73 7.05 14.46
N GLU A 505 14.93 5.77 14.11
CA GLU A 505 15.28 4.69 15.03
C GLU A 505 16.57 3.98 14.61
N GLY A 506 17.08 3.10 15.49
CA GLY A 506 18.20 2.21 15.17
C GLY A 506 19.43 2.89 14.58
N SER A 507 19.97 2.32 13.50
CA SER A 507 21.14 2.84 12.77
C SER A 507 20.84 4.10 11.95
N GLY A 508 19.57 4.29 11.54
CA GLY A 508 19.12 5.49 10.85
C GLY A 508 19.28 6.72 11.74
N LEU A 509 18.81 6.61 12.99
CA LEU A 509 18.95 7.63 14.01
C LEU A 509 20.41 8.06 14.24
N GLU A 510 21.33 7.11 14.39
CA GLU A 510 22.76 7.43 14.60
C GLU A 510 23.34 8.23 13.43
N SER A 511 22.96 7.86 12.20
CA SER A 511 23.40 8.56 11.00
C SER A 511 22.84 9.99 10.96
N ILE A 512 21.58 10.18 11.32
CA ILE A 512 20.93 11.49 11.41
C ILE A 512 21.63 12.38 12.43
N VAL A 513 21.91 11.87 13.63
CA VAL A 513 22.63 12.62 14.68
C VAL A 513 24.02 13.04 14.18
N GLY A 514 24.76 12.13 13.53
CA GLY A 514 26.07 12.43 12.95
C GLY A 514 26.01 13.51 11.86
N ILE A 515 25.00 13.47 10.99
CA ILE A 515 24.79 14.49 9.95
C ILE A 515 24.44 15.84 10.59
N ILE A 516 23.53 15.89 11.55
CA ILE A 516 23.15 17.14 12.22
C ILE A 516 24.38 17.76 12.91
N HIS A 517 25.13 16.99 13.71
CA HIS A 517 26.33 17.51 14.35
C HIS A 517 27.39 17.96 13.33
N GLY A 518 27.58 17.21 12.24
CA GLY A 518 28.51 17.58 11.17
C GLY A 518 28.10 18.84 10.42
N SER A 519 26.81 19.03 10.15
CA SER A 519 26.27 20.22 9.49
C SER A 519 26.27 21.46 10.38
N LEU A 520 26.18 21.29 11.69
CA LEU A 520 26.16 22.37 12.67
C LEU A 520 27.56 22.77 13.17
N ALA A 521 28.58 21.93 12.97
CA ALA A 521 29.96 22.27 13.27
C ALA A 521 30.44 23.36 12.29
N GLU A 522 30.81 24.54 12.82
CA GLU A 522 31.43 25.59 12.02
C GLU A 522 32.71 25.08 11.32
N PRO A 523 33.03 25.55 10.10
CA PRO A 523 34.33 25.28 9.53
C PRO A 523 35.38 25.87 10.45
N ARG A 524 36.14 25.01 11.16
CA ARG A 524 37.34 25.44 11.86
C ARG A 524 38.23 26.13 10.84
N VAL A 525 38.27 27.46 10.88
CA VAL A 525 39.27 28.24 10.16
C VAL A 525 40.60 27.68 10.63
N SER A 526 41.27 26.94 9.74
CA SER A 526 42.65 26.54 9.96
C SER A 526 43.43 27.84 10.08
N VAL A 527 43.76 28.22 11.32
CA VAL A 527 44.78 29.22 11.58
C VAL A 527 46.05 28.62 10.98
N ARG A 528 46.36 29.01 9.74
CA ARG A 528 47.71 28.88 9.21
C ARG A 528 48.55 29.86 10.04
N GLU A 529 49.17 29.34 11.09
CA GLU A 529 50.42 29.88 11.59
C GLU A 529 51.47 29.75 10.48
N GLY A 530 52.16 30.84 10.16
CA GLY A 530 53.29 30.87 9.22
C GLY A 530 53.26 32.05 8.28
#